data_AF-A0AAD6G9V5-F1
#
_entry.id   AF-A0AAD6G9V5-F1
#
_cell.length_a   1.000
_cell.length_b   1.000
_cell.length_c   1.000
_cell.angle_alpha   90.00
_cell.angle_beta   90.00
_cell.angle_gamma   90.00
#
_symmetry.space_group_name_H-M   'P 1'
#
loop_
_entity.id
_entity.type
_entity.pdbx_description
1 polymer ?
#
loop_
_entity_poly.entity_id
_entity_poly.type
_entity_poly.pdbx_seq_one_letter_code
_entity_poly.pdbx_strand_id
1 'polypeptide(L)'
;MLWRTKSNHSQAEDLSRTASASNNDPAASATAAAGTAWLAGHLKHLTPEQEEKLVEFKKVCAERGYYTAAAGEKPASHDDATLLRFLRARRFDVEGAWGQFKDTEDWRKENAIESLYENIGVDSYEAARRMYPQWTGRRDRRGIPIYVFEIRHLNSKEMAAYNSTMSSAIPETHKSSSVPARLLNLFALYENLLHFTMPLCSALSRPNPETPIVTSTNIVDVSGVGLKQFWNLKSHMQDASVLATAHYPETLDRIFIVGAPGFFPTVWGWIKRWFDPGTTSKIFILSAAEVQPTLTSFMDPASIPKQYGGELEWQWGDMPNLDEPASELLKGAQVQEGDKKSLLKGPMLFKGDQIEVLGTENGKDRRNTIPVPTAQQKPISEATEIADKPIESASDADSTPVPTENEKVAVNIDQVPAEEAQTTTAAA
;
A
#
# COMPACT_ATOMS: atom_id res chain seq x y z
N MET A 1 50.71 -10.86 49.61
CA MET A 1 50.94 -10.07 48.37
C MET A 1 49.73 -10.31 47.46
N LEU A 2 48.81 -9.37 47.23
CA LEU A 2 48.93 -8.15 46.38
C LEU A 2 49.05 -8.59 44.89
N TRP A 3 48.23 -8.26 43.88
CA TRP A 3 47.09 -7.35 43.63
C TRP A 3 46.32 -7.79 42.35
N ARG A 4 45.09 -7.26 42.19
CA ARG A 4 44.24 -7.21 40.98
C ARG A 4 44.90 -6.46 39.80
N THR A 5 44.44 -6.74 38.56
CA THR A 5 43.74 -5.74 37.70
C THR A 5 42.91 -6.39 36.59
N LYS A 6 41.66 -5.95 36.48
CA LYS A 6 40.77 -6.08 35.31
C LYS A 6 41.23 -5.10 34.22
N SER A 7 41.08 -5.46 32.96
CA SER A 7 40.83 -4.50 31.89
C SER A 7 39.52 -4.88 31.19
N ASN A 8 38.50 -4.06 31.44
CA ASN A 8 37.27 -4.00 30.64
C ASN A 8 37.67 -3.68 29.20
N HIS A 9 37.44 -4.60 28.25
CA HIS A 9 37.21 -4.19 26.87
C HIS A 9 35.71 -4.16 26.63
N SER A 10 35.27 -2.97 26.24
CA SER A 10 33.91 -2.50 26.07
C SER A 10 33.10 -3.35 25.10
N GLN A 11 32.00 -3.91 25.60
CA GLN A 11 30.83 -4.36 24.84
C GLN A 11 30.06 -3.19 24.17
N ALA A 12 30.74 -2.12 23.78
CA ALA A 12 30.11 -0.90 23.27
C ALA A 12 30.43 -0.59 21.79
N GLU A 13 31.26 -1.39 21.12
CA GLU A 13 31.71 -1.08 19.75
C GLU A 13 31.08 -1.94 18.64
N ASP A 14 30.18 -2.86 18.96
CA ASP A 14 29.57 -3.76 17.96
C ASP A 14 28.06 -3.53 17.71
N LEU A 15 27.52 -2.39 18.18
CA LEU A 15 26.12 -1.98 17.95
C LEU A 15 25.96 -0.83 16.94
N SER A 16 27.05 -0.36 16.31
CA SER A 16 27.03 0.79 15.40
C SER A 16 27.13 0.45 13.91
N ARG A 17 27.23 -0.83 13.53
CA ARG A 17 27.40 -1.27 12.13
C ARG A 17 26.12 -1.68 11.39
N THR A 18 24.95 -1.49 12.01
CA THR A 18 23.66 -1.53 11.30
C THR A 18 23.20 -0.10 10.99
N ALA A 19 24.00 0.65 10.24
CA ALA A 19 23.51 1.86 9.59
C ALA A 19 22.45 1.44 8.55
N SER A 20 21.27 2.04 8.67
CA SER A 20 20.03 1.82 7.91
C SER A 20 20.22 1.23 6.50
N ALA A 21 19.68 0.02 6.27
CA ALA A 21 19.70 -0.63 4.95
C ALA A 21 18.79 0.04 3.90
N SER A 22 18.18 1.17 4.22
CA SER A 22 17.53 2.09 3.27
C SER A 22 18.07 3.51 3.52
N ASN A 23 18.54 4.21 2.48
CA ASN A 23 18.89 5.64 2.51
C ASN A 23 17.65 6.56 2.71
N ASN A 24 16.55 6.02 3.23
CA ASN A 24 15.29 6.74 3.41
C ASN A 24 15.27 7.30 4.83
N ASP A 25 15.37 8.62 4.98
CA ASP A 25 15.30 9.32 6.27
C ASP A 25 13.84 9.38 6.77
N PRO A 26 13.49 8.67 7.87
CA PRO A 26 12.14 8.70 8.39
C PRO A 26 11.71 10.07 8.91
N ALA A 27 12.62 10.87 9.46
CA ALA A 27 12.31 12.18 10.04
C ALA A 27 12.00 13.23 8.97
N ALA A 28 12.81 13.29 7.91
CA ALA A 28 12.51 14.12 6.74
C ALA A 28 11.17 13.72 6.11
N SER A 29 10.91 12.40 6.03
CA SER A 29 9.68 11.90 5.45
C SER A 29 8.44 12.16 6.31
N ALA A 30 8.58 12.15 7.64
CA ALA A 30 7.53 12.55 8.58
C ALA A 30 7.22 14.05 8.47
N THR A 31 8.25 14.87 8.33
CA THR A 31 8.10 16.31 8.09
C THR A 31 7.32 16.57 6.80
N ALA A 32 7.66 15.87 5.71
CA ALA A 32 6.93 15.98 4.45
C ALA A 32 5.47 15.50 4.55
N ALA A 33 5.21 14.45 5.36
CA ALA A 33 3.86 13.95 5.61
C ALA A 33 3.02 14.90 6.49
N ALA A 34 3.65 15.67 7.38
CA ALA A 34 2.97 16.70 8.17
C ALA A 34 2.60 17.94 7.35
N GLY A 35 3.32 18.20 6.25
CA GLY A 35 3.00 19.25 5.29
C GLY A 35 1.98 18.82 4.22
N THR A 36 1.89 19.62 3.15
CA THR A 36 0.97 19.41 2.02
C THR A 36 1.64 18.78 0.80
N ALA A 37 2.95 18.51 0.84
CA ALA A 37 3.71 18.01 -0.31
C ALA A 37 3.15 16.69 -0.88
N TRP A 38 2.54 15.86 -0.03
CA TRP A 38 1.92 14.60 -0.42
C TRP A 38 0.63 14.77 -1.26
N LEU A 39 0.05 15.98 -1.31
CA LEU A 39 -1.13 16.29 -2.12
C LEU A 39 -0.79 16.58 -3.58
N ALA A 40 0.48 16.86 -3.91
CA ALA A 40 0.88 17.23 -5.26
C ALA A 40 0.49 16.15 -6.28
N GLY A 41 -0.22 16.55 -7.34
CA GLY A 41 -0.69 15.61 -8.37
C GLY A 41 -1.92 14.77 -7.96
N HIS A 42 -2.54 15.07 -6.81
CA HIS A 42 -3.84 14.53 -6.42
C HIS A 42 -4.97 15.46 -6.83
N LEU A 43 -6.20 14.93 -6.83
CA LEU A 43 -7.41 15.69 -7.16
C LEU A 43 -7.51 16.94 -6.28
N LYS A 44 -7.86 18.08 -6.87
CA LYS A 44 -7.88 19.42 -6.22
C LYS A 44 -6.52 20.04 -5.90
N HIS A 45 -5.41 19.36 -6.23
CA HIS A 45 -4.04 19.82 -6.02
C HIS A 45 -3.18 19.57 -7.26
N LEU A 46 -3.78 19.75 -8.44
CA LEU A 46 -3.13 19.65 -9.75
C LEU A 46 -2.60 21.02 -10.18
N THR A 47 -1.47 21.03 -10.90
CA THR A 47 -1.08 22.22 -11.67
C THR A 47 -1.98 22.38 -12.90
N PRO A 48 -2.05 23.56 -13.54
CA PRO A 48 -2.84 23.74 -14.77
C PRO A 48 -2.46 22.74 -15.87
N GLU A 49 -1.17 22.45 -16.03
CA GLU A 49 -0.68 21.44 -16.98
C GLU A 49 -1.19 20.03 -16.62
N GLN A 50 -1.19 19.67 -15.33
CA GLN A 50 -1.71 18.37 -14.89
C GLN A 50 -3.22 18.25 -15.07
N GLU A 51 -3.97 19.34 -14.92
CA GLU A 51 -5.41 19.38 -15.24
C GLU A 51 -5.66 19.14 -16.73
N GLU A 52 -4.90 19.79 -17.60
CA GLU A 52 -4.95 19.57 -19.05
C GLU A 52 -4.65 18.09 -19.40
N LYS A 53 -3.63 17.51 -18.75
CA LYS A 53 -3.27 16.09 -18.93
C LYS A 53 -4.37 15.13 -18.48
N LEU A 54 -5.10 15.45 -17.41
CA LEU A 54 -6.25 14.65 -16.97
C LEU A 54 -7.39 14.71 -18.00
N VAL A 55 -7.67 15.88 -18.56
CA VAL A 55 -8.69 16.04 -19.62
C VAL A 55 -8.29 15.29 -20.88
N GLU A 56 -7.03 15.43 -21.31
CA GLU A 56 -6.45 14.71 -22.45
C GLU A 56 -6.56 13.19 -22.25
N PHE A 57 -6.19 12.70 -21.07
CA PHE A 57 -6.23 11.29 -20.74
C PHE A 57 -7.65 10.70 -20.78
N LYS A 58 -8.64 11.39 -20.18
CA LYS A 58 -10.06 11.00 -20.27
C LYS A 58 -10.54 10.90 -21.71
N LYS A 59 -10.14 11.85 -22.56
CA LYS A 59 -10.48 11.86 -23.98
C LYS A 59 -9.87 10.66 -24.70
N VAL A 60 -8.57 10.39 -24.52
CA VAL A 60 -7.88 9.24 -25.12
C VAL A 60 -8.54 7.92 -24.70
N CYS A 61 -8.85 7.76 -23.41
CA CYS A 61 -9.54 6.57 -22.92
C CYS A 61 -10.96 6.44 -23.51
N ALA A 62 -11.70 7.54 -23.67
CA ALA A 62 -13.04 7.51 -24.26
C ALA A 62 -13.01 7.14 -25.75
N GLU A 63 -12.14 7.77 -26.53
CA GLU A 63 -11.98 7.49 -27.96
C GLU A 63 -11.57 6.04 -28.24
N ARG A 64 -10.83 5.43 -27.31
CA ARG A 64 -10.37 4.05 -27.40
C ARG A 64 -11.31 3.05 -26.72
N GLY A 65 -12.45 3.48 -26.18
CA GLY A 65 -13.49 2.61 -25.60
C GLY A 65 -13.21 2.08 -24.19
N TYR A 66 -12.29 2.70 -23.46
CA TYR A 66 -11.92 2.33 -22.07
C TYR A 66 -12.48 3.29 -21.01
N TYR A 67 -13.16 4.37 -21.41
CA TYR A 67 -13.80 5.30 -20.48
C TYR A 67 -15.16 5.79 -21.00
N THR A 68 -16.13 5.86 -20.09
CA THR A 68 -17.44 6.46 -20.36
C THR A 68 -17.63 7.63 -19.41
N ALA A 69 -17.83 8.82 -19.95
CA ALA A 69 -18.12 10.01 -19.14
C ALA A 69 -19.47 9.89 -18.43
N ALA A 70 -19.64 10.61 -17.33
CA ALA A 70 -20.92 10.69 -16.63
C ALA A 70 -22.01 11.23 -17.57
N ALA A 71 -23.20 10.62 -17.51
CA ALA A 71 -24.32 10.97 -18.37
C ALA A 71 -25.65 10.89 -17.59
N GLY A 72 -26.27 12.05 -17.33
CA GLY A 72 -27.46 12.15 -16.48
C GLY A 72 -27.15 11.66 -15.06
N GLU A 73 -27.92 10.67 -14.59
CA GLU A 73 -27.73 10.05 -13.28
C GLU A 73 -26.67 8.94 -13.28
N LYS A 74 -26.14 8.54 -14.44
CA LYS A 74 -25.11 7.51 -14.51
C LYS A 74 -23.74 8.13 -14.21
N PRO A 75 -23.01 7.64 -13.19
CA PRO A 75 -21.65 8.09 -12.93
C PRO A 75 -20.73 7.72 -14.11
N ALA A 76 -19.59 8.40 -14.18
CA ALA A 76 -18.53 7.99 -15.09
C ALA A 76 -18.07 6.55 -14.77
N SER A 77 -17.55 5.82 -15.75
CA SER A 77 -17.07 4.45 -15.51
C SER A 77 -15.92 4.40 -14.51
N HIS A 78 -15.16 5.49 -14.38
CA HIS A 78 -14.09 5.66 -13.41
C HIS A 78 -14.10 7.09 -12.86
N ASP A 79 -13.78 7.24 -11.58
CA ASP A 79 -13.56 8.55 -10.97
C ASP A 79 -12.19 9.15 -11.32
N ASP A 80 -12.07 10.46 -11.13
CA ASP A 80 -10.86 11.22 -11.43
C ASP A 80 -9.66 10.78 -10.57
N ALA A 81 -9.91 10.38 -9.32
CA ALA A 81 -8.85 9.97 -8.42
C ALA A 81 -8.20 8.65 -8.88
N THR A 82 -8.99 7.75 -9.46
CA THR A 82 -8.55 6.53 -10.12
C THR A 82 -7.73 6.84 -11.36
N LEU A 83 -8.21 7.69 -12.26
CA LEU A 83 -7.44 8.06 -13.47
C LEU A 83 -6.12 8.78 -13.12
N LEU A 84 -6.12 9.62 -12.08
CA LEU A 84 -4.93 10.29 -11.59
C LEU A 84 -3.87 9.34 -11.02
N ARG A 85 -4.26 8.16 -10.50
CA ARG A 85 -3.27 7.13 -10.09
C ARG A 85 -2.43 6.66 -11.28
N PHE A 86 -3.06 6.41 -12.43
CA PHE A 86 -2.35 6.00 -13.65
C PHE A 86 -1.48 7.13 -14.21
N LEU A 87 -1.98 8.37 -14.20
CA LEU A 87 -1.19 9.53 -14.61
C LEU A 87 0.04 9.70 -13.70
N ARG A 88 -0.11 9.69 -12.38
CA ARG A 88 1.04 9.82 -11.45
C ARG A 88 2.04 8.68 -11.64
N ALA A 89 1.58 7.44 -11.78
CA ALA A 89 2.44 6.28 -12.03
C ALA A 89 3.26 6.36 -13.32
N ARG A 90 2.84 7.22 -14.26
CA ARG A 90 3.51 7.49 -15.53
C ARG A 90 3.97 8.93 -15.65
N ARG A 91 4.11 9.65 -14.53
CA ARG A 91 4.61 11.04 -14.48
C ARG A 91 3.85 11.98 -15.43
N PHE A 92 2.53 11.82 -15.50
CA PHE A 92 1.61 12.52 -16.39
C PHE A 92 1.90 12.32 -17.90
N ASP A 93 2.63 11.28 -18.29
CA ASP A 93 2.67 10.78 -19.67
C ASP A 93 1.34 10.10 -20.03
N VAL A 94 0.56 10.74 -20.89
CA VAL A 94 -0.81 10.32 -21.23
C VAL A 94 -0.84 8.97 -21.96
N GLU A 95 0.05 8.73 -22.92
CA GLU A 95 0.07 7.47 -23.66
C GLU A 95 0.59 6.32 -22.78
N GLY A 96 1.62 6.58 -21.96
CA GLY A 96 2.09 5.61 -20.96
C GLY A 96 1.02 5.26 -19.92
N ALA A 97 0.27 6.25 -19.43
CA ALA A 97 -0.85 6.06 -18.51
C ALA A 97 -1.97 5.26 -19.18
N TRP A 98 -2.29 5.56 -20.44
CA TRP A 98 -3.25 4.80 -21.22
C TRP A 98 -2.84 3.34 -21.41
N GLY A 99 -1.58 3.06 -21.75
CA GLY A 99 -1.10 1.68 -21.88
C GLY A 99 -1.33 0.88 -20.60
N GLN A 100 -0.90 1.43 -19.46
CA GLN A 100 -1.09 0.75 -18.17
C GLN A 100 -2.58 0.62 -17.78
N PHE A 101 -3.39 1.65 -18.04
CA PHE A 101 -4.83 1.62 -17.75
C PHE A 101 -5.56 0.58 -18.60
N LYS A 102 -5.29 0.55 -19.90
CA LYS A 102 -5.80 -0.47 -20.83
C LYS A 102 -5.43 -1.88 -20.38
N ASP A 103 -4.14 -2.12 -20.11
CA ASP A 103 -3.66 -3.45 -19.70
C ASP A 103 -4.31 -3.89 -18.38
N THR A 104 -4.59 -2.94 -17.49
CA THR A 104 -5.33 -3.20 -16.25
C THR A 104 -6.78 -3.56 -16.53
N GLU A 105 -7.50 -2.79 -17.34
CA GLU A 105 -8.90 -3.06 -17.67
C GLU A 105 -9.08 -4.38 -18.42
N ASP A 106 -8.18 -4.71 -19.34
CA ASP A 106 -8.18 -6.00 -20.04
C ASP A 106 -7.90 -7.14 -19.06
N TRP A 107 -6.88 -7.00 -18.21
CA TRP A 107 -6.57 -7.99 -17.17
C TRP A 107 -7.74 -8.20 -16.21
N ARG A 108 -8.42 -7.13 -15.78
CA ARG A 108 -9.60 -7.20 -14.90
C ARG A 108 -10.72 -8.01 -15.54
N LYS A 109 -10.98 -7.80 -16.84
CA LYS A 109 -12.00 -8.53 -17.62
C LYS A 109 -11.60 -10.00 -17.80
N GLU A 110 -10.37 -10.26 -18.23
CA GLU A 110 -9.85 -11.61 -18.48
C GLU A 110 -9.88 -12.48 -17.23
N ASN A 111 -9.65 -11.87 -16.05
CA ASN A 111 -9.61 -12.57 -14.77
C ASN A 111 -10.91 -12.42 -13.98
N ALA A 112 -11.95 -11.81 -14.57
CA ALA A 112 -13.27 -11.61 -13.97
C ALA A 112 -13.23 -11.01 -12.55
N ILE A 113 -12.34 -10.03 -12.30
CA ILE A 113 -12.04 -9.50 -10.96
C ILE A 113 -13.25 -8.89 -10.27
N GLU A 114 -14.09 -8.15 -11.00
CA GLU A 114 -15.33 -7.59 -10.45
C GLU A 114 -16.28 -8.72 -10.01
N SER A 115 -16.51 -9.69 -10.89
CA SER A 115 -17.34 -10.86 -10.59
C SER A 115 -16.78 -11.68 -9.43
N LEU A 116 -15.45 -11.80 -9.31
CA LEU A 116 -14.80 -12.43 -8.16
C LEU A 116 -15.21 -11.75 -6.87
N TYR A 117 -15.02 -10.44 -6.79
CA TYR A 117 -15.25 -9.67 -5.58
C TYR A 117 -16.73 -9.68 -5.17
N GLU A 118 -17.63 -9.59 -6.16
CA GLU A 118 -19.08 -9.62 -5.92
C GLU A 118 -19.58 -10.97 -5.41
N ASN A 119 -18.92 -12.08 -5.76
CA ASN A 119 -19.45 -13.44 -5.55
C ASN A 119 -18.58 -14.33 -4.65
N ILE A 120 -17.40 -13.87 -4.23
CA ILE A 120 -16.49 -14.65 -3.36
C ILE A 120 -17.20 -15.09 -2.07
N GLY A 121 -16.97 -16.35 -1.69
CA GLY A 121 -17.49 -16.88 -0.43
C GLY A 121 -16.83 -16.21 0.78
N VAL A 122 -17.61 -15.92 1.82
CA VAL A 122 -17.13 -15.25 3.04
C VAL A 122 -15.94 -15.99 3.66
N ASP A 123 -15.99 -17.32 3.75
CA ASP A 123 -14.88 -18.11 4.29
C ASP A 123 -13.61 -18.00 3.44
N SER A 124 -13.74 -17.98 2.10
CA SER A 124 -12.61 -17.82 1.19
C SER A 124 -12.01 -16.41 1.27
N TYR A 125 -12.84 -15.40 1.42
CA TYR A 125 -12.43 -14.02 1.64
C TYR A 125 -11.69 -13.86 2.97
N GLU A 126 -12.25 -14.38 4.08
CA GLU A 126 -11.62 -14.32 5.40
C GLU A 126 -10.35 -15.15 5.49
N ALA A 127 -10.29 -16.29 4.78
CA ALA A 127 -9.05 -17.06 4.63
C ALA A 127 -7.97 -16.22 3.93
N ALA A 128 -8.31 -15.50 2.86
CA ALA A 128 -7.37 -14.60 2.18
C ALA A 128 -6.94 -13.45 3.10
N ARG A 129 -7.88 -12.81 3.82
CA ARG A 129 -7.58 -11.75 4.79
C ARG A 129 -6.54 -12.17 5.83
N ARG A 130 -6.57 -13.44 6.26
CA ARG A 130 -5.59 -14.00 7.21
C ARG A 130 -4.20 -14.25 6.62
N MET A 131 -4.05 -14.22 5.30
CA MET A 131 -2.79 -14.49 4.58
C MET A 131 -2.10 -13.21 4.08
N TYR A 132 -2.79 -12.08 4.05
CA TYR A 132 -2.34 -10.84 3.42
C TYR A 132 -2.51 -9.65 4.38
N PRO A 133 -1.99 -8.45 4.04
CA PRO A 133 -2.11 -7.29 4.90
C PRO A 133 -3.55 -7.01 5.37
N GLN A 134 -3.72 -6.68 6.64
CA GLN A 134 -5.02 -6.48 7.30
C GLN A 134 -5.19 -5.03 7.74
N TRP A 135 -6.33 -4.44 7.42
CA TRP A 135 -6.69 -3.13 7.94
C TRP A 135 -6.94 -3.22 9.46
N THR A 136 -6.31 -2.34 10.22
CA THR A 136 -6.45 -2.32 11.68
C THR A 136 -7.76 -1.67 12.14
N GLY A 137 -8.52 -1.04 11.24
CA GLY A 137 -9.65 -0.16 11.58
C GLY A 137 -9.24 1.29 11.84
N ARG A 138 -7.93 1.57 11.83
CA ARG A 138 -7.35 2.89 12.14
C ARG A 138 -6.73 3.55 10.92
N ARG A 139 -6.38 4.83 11.09
CA ARG A 139 -5.79 5.68 10.06
C ARG A 139 -4.58 6.44 10.62
N ASP A 140 -3.69 6.88 9.73
CA ASP A 140 -2.62 7.81 10.07
C ASP A 140 -3.16 9.24 10.28
N ARG A 141 -2.29 10.20 10.61
CA ARG A 141 -2.71 11.59 10.86
C ARG A 141 -3.33 12.30 9.65
N ARG A 142 -3.11 11.80 8.43
CA ARG A 142 -3.70 12.32 7.19
C ARG A 142 -5.04 11.65 6.87
N GLY A 143 -5.44 10.63 7.62
CA GLY A 143 -6.63 9.83 7.36
C GLY A 143 -6.39 8.65 6.42
N ILE A 144 -5.13 8.28 6.13
CA ILE A 144 -4.80 7.13 5.28
C ILE A 144 -4.92 5.84 6.12
N PRO A 145 -5.60 4.78 5.63
CA PRO A 145 -5.78 3.56 6.40
C PRO A 145 -4.46 2.85 6.72
N ILE A 146 -4.36 2.35 7.96
CA ILE A 146 -3.19 1.60 8.44
C ILE A 146 -3.44 0.10 8.29
N TYR A 147 -2.57 -0.55 7.53
CA TYR A 147 -2.54 -1.99 7.35
C TYR A 147 -1.33 -2.58 8.09
N VAL A 148 -1.49 -3.77 8.65
CA VAL A 148 -0.41 -4.56 9.23
C VAL A 148 -0.23 -5.82 8.41
N PHE A 149 0.99 -6.34 8.28
CA PHE A 149 1.28 -7.63 7.66
C PHE A 149 2.34 -8.39 8.47
N GLU A 150 1.93 -9.45 9.18
CA GLU A 150 2.86 -10.30 9.92
C GLU A 150 3.27 -11.54 9.12
N ILE A 151 4.53 -11.56 8.64
CA ILE A 151 5.02 -12.63 7.75
C ILE A 151 5.20 -13.97 8.48
N ARG A 152 5.40 -13.96 9.81
CA ARG A 152 5.62 -15.19 10.61
C ARG A 152 4.48 -16.21 10.47
N HIS A 153 3.26 -15.74 10.22
CA HIS A 153 2.04 -16.55 10.02
C HIS A 153 1.87 -17.06 8.59
N LEU A 154 2.92 -16.97 7.77
CA LEU A 154 2.97 -17.55 6.43
C LEU A 154 3.95 -18.72 6.42
N ASN A 155 3.75 -19.70 7.30
CA ASN A 155 4.59 -20.91 7.28
C ASN A 155 4.06 -21.95 6.28
N SER A 156 4.86 -22.96 5.97
CA SER A 156 4.50 -23.98 4.98
C SER A 156 3.19 -24.71 5.29
N LYS A 157 2.84 -24.88 6.58
CA LYS A 157 1.60 -25.54 7.00
C LYS A 157 0.38 -24.65 6.72
N GLU A 158 0.46 -23.38 7.09
CA GLU A 158 -0.61 -22.39 6.84
C GLU A 158 -0.81 -22.15 5.35
N MET A 159 0.28 -21.99 4.59
CA MET A 159 0.23 -21.87 3.13
C MET A 159 -0.40 -23.10 2.47
N ALA A 160 -0.05 -24.31 2.93
CA ALA A 160 -0.64 -25.55 2.39
C ALA A 160 -2.13 -25.66 2.73
N ALA A 161 -2.53 -25.31 3.96
CA ALA A 161 -3.93 -25.28 4.36
C ALA A 161 -4.73 -24.28 3.51
N TYR A 162 -4.22 -23.06 3.35
CA TYR A 162 -4.82 -22.05 2.49
C TYR A 162 -4.95 -22.53 1.05
N ASN A 163 -3.88 -23.05 0.44
CA ASN A 163 -3.93 -23.59 -0.92
C ASN A 163 -4.96 -24.72 -1.08
N SER A 164 -5.13 -25.57 -0.07
CA SER A 164 -6.11 -26.66 -0.09
C SER A 164 -7.55 -26.12 -0.10
N THR A 165 -7.81 -25.05 0.66
CA THR A 165 -9.11 -24.36 0.64
C THR A 165 -9.38 -23.63 -0.66
N MET A 166 -8.35 -23.17 -1.38
CA MET A 166 -8.49 -22.44 -2.65
C MET A 166 -8.58 -23.34 -3.88
N SER A 167 -8.10 -24.59 -3.78
CA SER A 167 -8.21 -25.61 -4.84
C SER A 167 -9.66 -26.08 -5.05
N SER A 168 -10.50 -25.87 -4.04
CA SER A 168 -11.89 -26.35 -3.99
C SER A 168 -12.80 -25.16 -4.31
N ALA A 169 -13.33 -25.09 -5.53
CA ALA A 169 -14.22 -24.03 -6.04
C ALA A 169 -13.54 -22.76 -6.60
N ILE A 170 -12.71 -22.91 -7.65
CA ILE A 170 -12.53 -21.82 -8.62
C ILE A 170 -13.84 -21.71 -9.41
N PRO A 171 -14.57 -20.58 -9.37
CA PRO A 171 -15.77 -20.39 -10.19
C PRO A 171 -15.46 -20.64 -11.66
N GLU A 172 -16.43 -21.09 -12.47
CA GLU A 172 -16.17 -21.39 -13.88
C GLU A 172 -15.57 -20.21 -14.65
N THR A 173 -15.97 -19.00 -14.26
CA THR A 173 -15.48 -17.72 -14.78
C THR A 173 -13.97 -17.51 -14.62
N HIS A 174 -13.30 -18.30 -13.77
CA HIS A 174 -11.87 -18.16 -13.45
C HIS A 174 -11.06 -19.39 -13.87
N LYS A 175 -11.68 -20.43 -14.45
CA LYS A 175 -10.97 -21.65 -14.92
C LYS A 175 -9.98 -21.36 -16.06
N SER A 176 -10.20 -20.30 -16.83
CA SER A 176 -9.32 -19.84 -17.92
C SER A 176 -8.27 -18.82 -17.49
N SER A 177 -8.28 -18.40 -16.22
CA SER A 177 -7.31 -17.43 -15.69
C SER A 177 -5.89 -18.02 -15.68
N SER A 178 -4.92 -17.24 -16.15
CA SER A 178 -3.49 -17.55 -16.00
C SER A 178 -2.96 -17.16 -14.61
N VAL A 179 -3.73 -16.40 -13.83
CA VAL A 179 -3.39 -16.00 -12.46
C VAL A 179 -3.78 -17.13 -11.49
N PRO A 180 -2.84 -17.63 -10.66
CA PRO A 180 -3.15 -18.62 -9.64
C PRO A 180 -4.31 -18.18 -8.72
N ALA A 181 -5.25 -19.08 -8.41
CA ALA A 181 -6.43 -18.80 -7.57
C ALA A 181 -6.09 -18.11 -6.23
N ARG A 182 -4.96 -18.49 -5.61
CA ARG A 182 -4.48 -17.85 -4.37
C ARG A 182 -4.18 -16.36 -4.52
N LEU A 183 -3.74 -15.93 -5.71
CA LEU A 183 -3.50 -14.52 -6.05
C LEU A 183 -4.79 -13.83 -6.49
N LEU A 184 -5.74 -14.54 -7.10
CA LEU A 184 -7.06 -13.97 -7.39
C LEU A 184 -7.74 -13.48 -6.09
N ASN A 185 -7.70 -14.27 -5.02
CA ASN A 185 -8.27 -13.84 -3.74
C ASN A 185 -7.49 -12.68 -3.07
N LEU A 186 -6.21 -12.47 -3.40
CA LEU A 186 -5.51 -11.24 -3.00
C LEU A 186 -6.17 -10.02 -3.66
N PHE A 187 -6.57 -10.13 -4.93
CA PHE A 187 -7.20 -9.02 -5.63
C PHE A 187 -8.60 -8.70 -5.12
N ALA A 188 -9.35 -9.68 -4.60
CA ALA A 188 -10.55 -9.39 -3.83
C ALA A 188 -10.27 -8.47 -2.61
N LEU A 189 -9.11 -8.57 -1.98
CA LEU A 189 -8.71 -7.66 -0.89
C LEU A 189 -8.30 -6.27 -1.41
N TYR A 190 -7.72 -6.19 -2.61
CA TYR A 190 -7.47 -4.90 -3.28
C TYR A 190 -8.77 -4.21 -3.67
N GLU A 191 -9.77 -4.94 -4.17
CA GLU A 191 -11.10 -4.38 -4.44
C GLU A 191 -11.74 -3.85 -3.15
N ASN A 192 -11.59 -4.56 -2.02
CA ASN A 192 -12.02 -4.04 -0.72
C ASN A 192 -11.27 -2.77 -0.31
N LEU A 193 -9.96 -2.73 -0.49
CA LEU A 193 -9.16 -1.54 -0.22
C LEU A 193 -9.67 -0.34 -1.03
N LEU A 194 -9.85 -0.50 -2.34
CA LEU A 194 -10.26 0.57 -3.26
C LEU A 194 -11.72 1.01 -3.10
N HIS A 195 -12.62 0.07 -2.83
CA HIS A 195 -14.06 0.33 -2.90
C HIS A 195 -14.77 0.34 -1.55
N PHE A 196 -14.10 -0.03 -0.47
CA PHE A 196 -14.64 0.04 0.89
C PHE A 196 -13.77 0.87 1.82
N THR A 197 -12.51 0.45 2.04
CA THR A 197 -11.66 1.07 3.06
C THR A 197 -11.28 2.51 2.70
N MET A 198 -10.80 2.75 1.48
CA MET A 198 -10.39 4.08 1.02
C MET A 198 -11.57 5.07 0.92
N PRO A 199 -12.74 4.71 0.34
CA PRO A 199 -13.91 5.60 0.34
C PRO A 199 -14.44 5.89 1.74
N LEU A 200 -14.47 4.90 2.63
CA LEU A 200 -14.83 5.10 4.04
C LEU A 200 -13.87 6.08 4.72
N CYS A 201 -12.57 5.90 4.57
CA CYS A 201 -11.57 6.80 5.14
C CYS A 201 -11.68 8.22 4.54
N SER A 202 -12.08 8.32 3.27
CA SER A 202 -12.33 9.60 2.61
C SER A 202 -13.53 10.36 3.20
N ALA A 203 -14.55 9.63 3.69
CA ALA A 203 -15.77 10.19 4.29
C ALA A 203 -15.60 10.59 5.77
N LEU A 204 -14.55 10.13 6.44
CA LEU A 204 -14.24 10.48 7.82
C LEU A 204 -13.60 11.87 7.94
N SER A 205 -13.74 12.49 9.11
CA SER A 205 -13.06 13.76 9.41
C SER A 205 -11.54 13.59 9.40
N ARG A 206 -10.85 14.45 8.64
CA ARG A 206 -9.40 14.43 8.43
C ARG A 206 -8.92 15.74 7.79
N PRO A 207 -7.61 16.03 7.79
CA PRO A 207 -7.03 17.09 6.97
C PRO A 207 -7.31 16.88 5.48
N ASN A 208 -7.45 17.99 4.75
CA ASN A 208 -7.64 18.01 3.29
C ASN A 208 -8.80 17.12 2.79
N PRO A 209 -10.03 17.26 3.35
CA PRO A 209 -11.16 16.42 3.01
C PRO A 209 -11.58 16.50 1.54
N GLU A 210 -11.20 17.57 0.83
CA GLU A 210 -11.45 17.76 -0.60
C GLU A 210 -10.70 16.76 -1.50
N THR A 211 -9.63 16.16 -0.99
CA THR A 211 -8.80 15.19 -1.72
C THR A 211 -9.14 13.77 -1.26
N PRO A 212 -9.61 12.86 -2.12
CA PRO A 212 -9.91 11.48 -1.74
C PRO A 212 -8.67 10.71 -1.26
N ILE A 213 -8.84 9.83 -0.28
CA ILE A 213 -7.83 8.85 0.11
C ILE A 213 -7.76 7.77 -0.97
N VAL A 214 -6.58 7.57 -1.54
CA VAL A 214 -6.34 6.57 -2.61
C VAL A 214 -5.11 5.70 -2.34
N THR A 215 -4.60 5.73 -1.10
CA THR A 215 -3.38 5.02 -0.70
C THR A 215 -3.57 4.29 0.64
N SER A 216 -2.59 3.44 1.00
CA SER A 216 -2.51 2.77 2.29
C SER A 216 -1.12 2.92 2.92
N THR A 217 -1.08 2.98 4.26
CA THR A 217 0.15 2.94 5.06
C THR A 217 0.30 1.55 5.65
N ASN A 218 1.44 0.90 5.45
CA ASN A 218 1.64 -0.51 5.79
C ASN A 218 2.74 -0.68 6.83
N ILE A 219 2.49 -1.46 7.88
CA ILE A 219 3.49 -1.97 8.82
C ILE A 219 3.74 -3.43 8.47
N VAL A 220 4.93 -3.78 8.01
CA VAL A 220 5.32 -5.15 7.63
C VAL A 220 6.26 -5.70 8.69
N ASP A 221 5.76 -6.67 9.45
CA ASP A 221 6.51 -7.29 10.53
C ASP A 221 7.12 -8.62 10.08
N VAL A 222 8.45 -8.64 10.11
CA VAL A 222 9.25 -9.81 9.74
C VAL A 222 9.92 -10.46 10.96
N SER A 223 9.49 -10.09 12.18
CA SER A 223 9.93 -10.71 13.42
C SER A 223 9.64 -12.20 13.44
N GLY A 224 10.61 -13.00 13.88
CA GLY A 224 10.44 -14.45 13.99
C GLY A 224 10.42 -15.20 12.65
N VAL A 225 10.64 -14.53 11.52
CA VAL A 225 10.75 -15.17 10.21
C VAL A 225 12.15 -15.73 10.02
N GLY A 226 12.25 -17.03 9.75
CA GLY A 226 13.52 -17.65 9.35
C GLY A 226 13.82 -17.47 7.86
N LEU A 227 15.11 -17.43 7.49
CA LEU A 227 15.54 -17.28 6.09
C LEU A 227 14.93 -18.33 5.16
N LYS A 228 14.81 -19.59 5.61
CA LYS A 228 14.17 -20.68 4.84
C LYS A 228 12.69 -20.40 4.58
N GLN A 229 11.96 -19.89 5.58
CA GLN A 229 10.54 -19.53 5.41
C GLN A 229 10.41 -18.41 4.39
N PHE A 230 11.23 -17.36 4.51
CA PHE A 230 11.24 -16.27 3.54
C PHE A 230 11.52 -16.78 2.12
N TRP A 231 12.50 -17.68 1.95
CA TRP A 231 12.79 -18.27 0.64
C TRP A 231 11.64 -19.07 0.05
N ASN A 232 10.90 -19.81 0.88
CA ASN A 232 9.71 -20.52 0.43
C ASN A 232 8.58 -19.57 -0.02
N LEU A 233 8.52 -18.36 0.53
CA LEU A 233 7.52 -17.34 0.19
C LEU A 233 7.95 -16.43 -0.97
N LYS A 234 9.24 -16.40 -1.33
CA LYS A 234 9.80 -15.44 -2.29
C LYS A 234 9.00 -15.37 -3.59
N SER A 235 8.73 -16.50 -4.24
CA SER A 235 7.98 -16.52 -5.52
C SER A 235 6.58 -15.93 -5.35
N HIS A 236 5.88 -16.34 -4.28
CA HIS A 236 4.54 -15.85 -3.99
C HIS A 236 4.51 -14.33 -3.79
N MET A 237 5.42 -13.81 -2.98
CA MET A 237 5.54 -12.37 -2.71
C MET A 237 5.94 -11.59 -3.97
N GLN A 238 6.83 -12.14 -4.79
CA GLN A 238 7.24 -11.53 -6.04
C GLN A 238 6.06 -11.44 -7.03
N ASP A 239 5.32 -12.54 -7.25
CA ASP A 239 4.15 -12.56 -8.14
C ASP A 239 3.09 -11.55 -7.68
N ALA A 240 2.79 -11.53 -6.38
CA ALA A 240 1.84 -10.59 -5.79
C ALA A 240 2.28 -9.13 -5.99
N SER A 241 3.57 -8.83 -5.76
CA SER A 241 4.12 -7.47 -5.90
C SER A 241 4.13 -7.00 -7.34
N VAL A 242 4.48 -7.87 -8.29
CA VAL A 242 4.49 -7.57 -9.73
C VAL A 242 3.09 -7.25 -10.22
N LEU A 243 2.11 -8.11 -9.92
CA LEU A 243 0.73 -7.89 -10.33
C LEU A 243 0.11 -6.65 -9.66
N ALA A 244 0.38 -6.42 -8.37
CA ALA A 244 -0.08 -5.22 -7.68
C ALA A 244 0.50 -3.94 -8.31
N THR A 245 1.79 -3.92 -8.64
CA THR A 245 2.44 -2.76 -9.28
C THR A 245 1.92 -2.52 -10.71
N ALA A 246 1.61 -3.59 -11.43
CA ALA A 246 1.06 -3.50 -12.78
C ALA A 246 -0.36 -2.94 -12.79
N HIS A 247 -1.24 -3.44 -11.92
CA HIS A 247 -2.70 -3.25 -12.02
C HIS A 247 -3.32 -2.36 -10.93
N TYR A 248 -2.59 -2.10 -9.84
CA TYR A 248 -3.04 -1.25 -8.73
C TYR A 248 -2.04 -0.11 -8.46
N PRO A 249 -1.68 0.68 -9.50
CA PRO A 249 -0.67 1.72 -9.35
C PRO A 249 -1.09 2.77 -8.31
N GLU A 250 -0.09 3.34 -7.65
CA GLU A 250 -0.26 4.49 -6.75
C GLU A 250 -1.27 4.26 -5.60
N THR A 251 -1.36 3.01 -5.11
CA THR A 251 -2.17 2.60 -3.95
C THR A 251 -1.36 2.47 -2.64
N LEU A 252 -0.04 2.64 -2.73
CA LEU A 252 0.89 2.57 -1.60
C LEU A 252 1.41 3.97 -1.25
N ASP A 253 1.21 4.39 0.01
CA ASP A 253 1.82 5.60 0.55
C ASP A 253 3.19 5.26 1.19
N ARG A 254 3.21 4.36 2.19
CA ARG A 254 4.42 4.01 2.96
C ARG A 254 4.44 2.55 3.41
N ILE A 255 5.63 2.01 3.57
CA ILE A 255 5.88 0.71 4.22
C ILE A 255 6.90 0.89 5.34
N PHE A 256 6.55 0.51 6.56
CA PHE A 256 7.45 0.40 7.70
C PHE A 256 7.77 -1.07 7.95
N ILE A 257 8.99 -1.49 7.64
CA ILE A 257 9.47 -2.85 7.92
C ILE A 257 10.04 -2.88 9.33
N VAL A 258 9.49 -3.73 10.17
CA VAL A 258 9.87 -3.88 11.58
C VAL A 258 10.32 -5.31 11.86
N GLY A 259 11.18 -5.49 12.87
CA GLY A 259 11.64 -6.83 13.25
C GLY A 259 12.62 -7.47 12.28
N ALA A 260 13.24 -6.68 11.40
CA ALA A 260 14.19 -7.14 10.40
C ALA A 260 15.34 -7.93 11.03
N PRO A 261 15.47 -9.25 10.75
CA PRO A 261 16.56 -10.06 11.29
C PRO A 261 17.89 -9.71 10.61
N GLY A 262 19.01 -10.17 11.17
CA GLY A 262 20.36 -9.87 10.64
C GLY A 262 20.60 -10.30 9.17
N PHE A 263 19.79 -11.20 8.61
CA PHE A 263 19.85 -11.59 7.20
C PHE A 263 19.02 -10.70 6.27
N PHE A 264 18.19 -9.79 6.81
CA PHE A 264 17.25 -8.98 6.02
C PHE A 264 17.92 -8.09 4.96
N PRO A 265 19.13 -7.54 5.13
CA PRO A 265 19.80 -6.80 4.05
C PRO A 265 19.96 -7.62 2.76
N THR A 266 20.19 -8.93 2.86
CA THR A 266 20.25 -9.84 1.70
C THR A 266 18.90 -9.92 0.99
N VAL A 267 17.83 -10.09 1.76
CA VAL A 267 16.45 -10.12 1.27
C VAL A 267 16.08 -8.80 0.61
N TRP A 268 16.40 -7.69 1.25
CA TRP A 268 16.14 -6.34 0.75
C TRP A 268 16.82 -6.07 -0.60
N GLY A 269 18.06 -6.54 -0.77
CA GLY A 269 18.77 -6.47 -2.05
C GLY A 269 17.97 -7.07 -3.23
N TRP A 270 17.11 -8.04 -2.96
CA TRP A 270 16.30 -8.72 -3.97
C TRP A 270 14.95 -8.04 -4.13
N ILE A 271 14.28 -7.67 -3.02
CA ILE A 271 13.00 -6.95 -3.01
C ILE A 271 13.11 -5.63 -3.78
N LYS A 272 14.24 -4.91 -3.69
CA LYS A 272 14.47 -3.68 -4.46
C LYS A 272 14.33 -3.84 -5.97
N ARG A 273 14.47 -5.06 -6.52
CA ARG A 273 14.31 -5.34 -7.96
C ARG A 273 12.84 -5.58 -8.36
N TRP A 274 11.95 -5.75 -7.40
CA TRP A 274 10.52 -5.98 -7.65
C TRP A 274 9.74 -4.67 -7.80
N PHE A 275 10.31 -3.58 -7.32
CA PHE A 275 9.67 -2.27 -7.22
C PHE A 275 10.43 -1.22 -8.03
N ASP A 276 9.71 -0.22 -8.52
CA ASP A 276 10.34 0.95 -9.11
C ASP A 276 11.01 1.83 -8.03
N PRO A 277 11.90 2.77 -8.41
CA PRO A 277 12.57 3.63 -7.45
C PRO A 277 11.60 4.43 -6.56
N GLY A 278 10.48 4.91 -7.11
CA GLY A 278 9.48 5.70 -6.37
C GLY A 278 8.77 4.90 -5.27
N THR A 279 8.56 3.61 -5.50
CA THR A 279 8.03 2.68 -4.50
C THR A 279 9.08 2.36 -3.45
N THR A 280 10.34 2.11 -3.85
CA THR A 280 11.40 1.82 -2.87
C THR A 280 11.73 3.00 -1.94
N SER A 281 11.55 4.25 -2.37
CA SER A 281 11.72 5.44 -1.51
C SER A 281 10.65 5.58 -0.43
N LYS A 282 9.55 4.82 -0.53
CA LYS A 282 8.45 4.80 0.45
C LYS A 282 8.64 3.72 1.54
N ILE A 283 9.72 2.94 1.47
CA ILE A 283 9.97 1.78 2.34
C ILE A 283 11.04 2.11 3.39
N PHE A 284 10.70 2.02 4.67
CA PHE A 284 11.56 2.31 5.80
C PHE A 284 11.86 1.02 6.55
N ILE A 285 13.13 0.63 6.67
CA ILE A 285 13.55 -0.52 7.48
C ILE A 285 13.98 0.02 8.85
N LEU A 286 13.21 -0.29 9.88
CA LEU A 286 13.38 0.26 11.22
C LEU A 286 14.06 -0.75 12.14
N SER A 287 15.06 -0.30 12.91
CA SER A 287 15.54 -1.02 14.08
C SER A 287 14.50 -1.00 15.19
N ALA A 288 14.62 -1.92 16.17
CA ALA A 288 13.68 -2.00 17.29
C ALA A 288 13.52 -0.68 18.06
N ALA A 289 14.61 0.10 18.20
CA ALA A 289 14.59 1.39 18.88
C ALA A 289 13.91 2.50 18.05
N GLU A 290 13.86 2.36 16.72
CA GLU A 290 13.27 3.33 15.81
C GLU A 290 11.77 3.11 15.56
N VAL A 291 11.24 1.91 15.82
CA VAL A 291 9.84 1.54 15.52
C VAL A 291 8.86 2.54 16.13
N GLN A 292 8.83 2.62 17.47
CA GLN A 292 7.89 3.49 18.17
C GLN A 292 8.04 4.97 17.78
N PRO A 293 9.22 5.62 17.89
CA PRO A 293 9.34 7.05 17.57
C PRO A 293 9.01 7.35 16.10
N THR A 294 9.37 6.46 15.17
CA THR A 294 9.04 6.65 13.76
C THR A 294 7.53 6.54 13.54
N LEU A 295 6.88 5.46 14.00
CA LEU A 295 5.44 5.30 13.80
C LEU A 295 4.66 6.44 14.46
N THR A 296 5.02 6.84 15.69
CA THR A 296 4.39 7.96 16.40
C THR A 296 4.55 9.30 15.67
N SER A 297 5.52 9.46 14.76
CA SER A 297 5.62 10.67 13.93
C SER A 297 4.57 10.71 12.80
N PHE A 298 4.08 9.56 12.31
CA PHE A 298 3.11 9.48 11.20
C PHE A 298 1.67 9.25 11.66
N MET A 299 1.47 8.53 12.75
CA MET A 299 0.16 8.10 13.24
C MET A 299 0.01 8.34 14.74
N ASP A 300 -1.23 8.52 15.18
CA ASP A 300 -1.56 8.69 16.59
C ASP A 300 -1.24 7.40 17.39
N PRO A 301 -0.69 7.47 18.62
CA PRO A 301 -0.46 6.29 19.45
C PRO A 301 -1.67 5.36 19.60
N ALA A 302 -2.89 5.90 19.67
CA ALA A 302 -4.15 5.14 19.71
C ALA A 302 -4.50 4.41 18.40
N SER A 303 -3.71 4.63 17.35
CA SER A 303 -3.81 3.96 16.04
C SER A 303 -2.68 2.96 15.79
N ILE A 304 -1.66 2.90 16.66
CA ILE A 304 -0.53 1.97 16.56
C ILE A 304 -0.82 0.73 17.44
N PRO A 305 -0.75 -0.51 16.92
CA PRO A 305 -0.84 -1.72 17.74
C PRO A 305 0.14 -1.72 18.91
N LYS A 306 -0.29 -2.21 20.08
CA LYS A 306 0.55 -2.26 21.29
C LYS A 306 1.91 -2.92 21.09
N GLN A 307 1.99 -3.96 20.26
CA GLN A 307 3.25 -4.64 19.95
C GLN A 307 4.29 -3.78 19.22
N TYR A 308 3.89 -2.63 18.67
CA TYR A 308 4.76 -1.65 18.01
C TYR A 308 4.94 -0.36 18.84
N GLY A 309 4.59 -0.39 20.13
CA GLY A 309 4.78 0.72 21.06
C GLY A 309 3.63 1.73 21.11
N GLY A 310 2.46 1.36 20.58
CA GLY A 310 1.25 2.18 20.64
C GLY A 310 0.24 1.75 21.71
N GLU A 311 -1.01 2.18 21.54
CA GLU A 311 -2.10 1.97 22.49
C GLU A 311 -3.26 1.14 21.90
N LEU A 312 -3.25 0.87 20.59
CA LEU A 312 -4.32 0.14 19.92
C LEU A 312 -4.36 -1.34 20.37
N GLU A 313 -5.50 -1.74 20.90
CA GLU A 313 -5.84 -3.13 21.20
C GLU A 313 -6.22 -3.88 19.92
N TRP A 314 -5.21 -4.34 19.19
CA TRP A 314 -5.38 -5.10 17.96
C TRP A 314 -4.22 -6.08 17.79
N GLN A 315 -4.52 -7.33 17.40
CA GLN A 315 -3.55 -8.38 17.12
C GLN A 315 -3.81 -8.99 15.74
N TRP A 316 -2.78 -9.64 15.17
CA TRP A 316 -2.90 -10.30 13.87
C TRP A 316 -4.10 -11.26 13.81
N GLY A 317 -4.92 -11.08 12.78
CA GLY A 317 -6.13 -11.88 12.56
C GLY A 317 -7.40 -11.28 13.15
N ASP A 318 -7.31 -10.26 14.00
CA ASP A 318 -8.47 -9.54 14.50
C ASP A 318 -9.23 -8.85 13.36
N MET A 319 -10.53 -8.61 13.58
CA MET A 319 -11.31 -7.69 12.75
C MET A 319 -10.87 -6.24 12.99
N PRO A 320 -11.17 -5.29 12.08
CA PRO A 320 -10.85 -3.89 12.28
C PRO A 320 -11.36 -3.34 13.63
N ASN A 321 -10.48 -2.71 14.41
CA ASN A 321 -10.82 -2.01 15.65
C ASN A 321 -11.10 -0.52 15.34
N LEU A 322 -12.36 -0.24 15.09
CA LEU A 322 -12.84 1.07 14.62
C LEU A 322 -12.82 2.10 15.76
N ASP A 323 -12.45 3.34 15.44
CA ASP A 323 -12.68 4.47 16.35
C ASP A 323 -14.14 4.93 16.29
N GLU A 324 -14.54 5.79 17.23
CA GLU A 324 -15.95 6.20 17.36
C GLU A 324 -16.55 6.75 16.06
N PRO A 325 -15.89 7.66 15.31
CA PRO A 325 -16.45 8.16 14.05
C PRO A 325 -16.66 7.06 13.00
N ALA A 326 -15.70 6.15 12.83
CA ALA A 326 -15.84 5.03 11.89
C ALA A 326 -16.89 4.02 12.37
N SER A 327 -16.97 3.78 13.68
CA SER A 327 -17.97 2.91 14.30
C SER A 327 -19.39 3.42 14.08
N GLU A 328 -19.60 4.74 14.19
CA GLU A 328 -20.90 5.37 13.94
C GLU A 328 -21.31 5.29 12.47
N LEU A 329 -20.40 5.55 11.53
CA LEU A 329 -20.68 5.40 10.09
C LEU A 329 -21.00 3.95 9.72
N LEU A 330 -20.32 2.99 10.35
CA LEU A 330 -20.46 1.57 10.06
C LEU A 330 -21.44 0.84 10.98
N LYS A 331 -22.22 1.55 11.81
CA LYS A 331 -23.04 0.93 12.87
C LYS A 331 -24.01 -0.14 12.36
N GLY A 332 -24.56 0.04 11.15
CA GLY A 332 -25.46 -0.91 10.52
C GLY A 332 -24.75 -2.16 9.96
N ALA A 333 -23.45 -2.07 9.71
CA ALA A 333 -22.61 -3.16 9.20
C ALA A 333 -21.79 -3.83 10.31
N GLN A 334 -22.14 -3.61 11.57
CA GLN A 334 -21.48 -4.24 12.72
C GLN A 334 -22.35 -5.31 13.35
N VAL A 335 -21.71 -6.37 13.82
CA VAL A 335 -22.33 -7.46 14.57
C VAL A 335 -21.82 -7.46 16.01
N GLN A 336 -22.72 -7.79 16.93
CA GLN A 336 -22.42 -7.92 18.35
C GLN A 336 -22.38 -9.40 18.72
N GLU A 337 -21.23 -9.90 19.15
CA GLU A 337 -21.07 -11.25 19.71
C GLU A 337 -20.62 -11.14 21.17
N GLY A 338 -21.57 -11.33 22.10
CA GLY A 338 -21.34 -11.08 23.52
C GLY A 338 -21.03 -9.60 23.77
N ASP A 339 -19.89 -9.31 24.41
CA ASP A 339 -19.44 -7.94 24.67
C ASP A 339 -18.61 -7.34 23.52
N LYS A 340 -18.31 -8.12 22.47
CA LYS A 340 -17.47 -7.66 21.35
C LYS A 340 -18.32 -7.21 20.15
N LYS A 341 -18.12 -5.95 19.76
CA LYS A 341 -18.61 -5.38 18.50
C LYS A 341 -17.56 -5.61 17.42
N SER A 342 -17.95 -6.12 16.25
CA SER A 342 -17.04 -6.29 15.12
C SER A 342 -17.74 -6.00 13.80
N LEU A 343 -16.97 -5.71 12.76
CA LEU A 343 -17.50 -5.49 11.42
C LEU A 343 -18.02 -6.82 10.82
N LEU A 344 -19.03 -6.76 9.97
CA LEU A 344 -19.44 -7.89 9.14
C LEU A 344 -18.23 -8.45 8.37
N LYS A 345 -18.13 -9.78 8.35
CA LYS A 345 -17.15 -10.52 7.55
C LYS A 345 -17.52 -10.51 6.07
N GLY A 346 -16.52 -10.67 5.21
CA GLY A 346 -16.70 -10.77 3.76
C GLY A 346 -16.56 -9.43 3.00
N PRO A 347 -16.71 -9.47 1.68
CA PRO A 347 -16.57 -8.31 0.81
C PRO A 347 -17.73 -7.31 1.00
N MET A 348 -17.39 -6.02 0.90
CA MET A 348 -18.35 -4.91 1.00
C MET A 348 -17.93 -3.76 0.07
N LEU A 349 -18.87 -2.87 -0.27
CA LEU A 349 -18.61 -1.60 -0.94
C LEU A 349 -19.10 -0.45 -0.05
N PHE A 350 -18.40 0.67 -0.04
CA PHE A 350 -18.85 1.91 0.59
C PHE A 350 -19.19 2.93 -0.51
N LYS A 351 -20.47 3.26 -0.65
CA LYS A 351 -21.00 4.17 -1.70
C LYS A 351 -21.41 5.54 -1.15
N GLY A 352 -20.80 5.98 -0.05
CA GLY A 352 -21.07 7.27 0.57
C GLY A 352 -22.26 7.22 1.54
N ASP A 353 -23.47 7.08 1.01
CA ASP A 353 -24.71 7.03 1.79
C ASP A 353 -25.20 5.61 2.10
N GLN A 354 -24.54 4.59 1.55
CA GLN A 354 -24.86 3.19 1.78
C GLN A 354 -23.62 2.29 1.72
N ILE A 355 -23.73 1.15 2.40
CA ILE A 355 -22.79 0.02 2.33
C ILE A 355 -23.50 -1.11 1.60
N GLU A 356 -22.86 -1.68 0.59
CA GLU A 356 -23.35 -2.89 -0.07
C GLU A 356 -22.55 -4.09 0.45
N VAL A 357 -23.24 -5.01 1.12
CA VAL A 357 -22.70 -6.32 1.49
C VAL A 357 -22.71 -7.20 0.25
N LEU A 358 -21.60 -7.89 -0.02
CA LEU A 358 -21.42 -8.74 -1.20
C LEU A 358 -21.09 -10.19 -0.81
N GLY A 359 -20.89 -11.02 -1.83
CA GLY A 359 -20.39 -12.38 -1.68
C GLY A 359 -21.47 -13.41 -1.36
N THR A 360 -21.01 -14.59 -0.97
CA THR A 360 -21.89 -15.72 -0.64
C THR A 360 -21.54 -16.32 0.72
N GLU A 361 -22.53 -16.86 1.42
CA GLU A 361 -22.36 -17.58 2.68
C GLU A 361 -23.05 -18.94 2.59
N ASN A 362 -22.30 -20.02 2.83
CA ASN A 362 -22.77 -21.39 2.59
C ASN A 362 -23.36 -21.61 1.18
N GLY A 363 -22.76 -20.96 0.17
CA GLY A 363 -23.20 -21.02 -1.22
C GLY A 363 -24.47 -20.24 -1.55
N LYS A 364 -25.03 -19.49 -0.59
CA LYS A 364 -26.20 -18.62 -0.81
C LYS A 364 -25.76 -17.16 -0.92
N ASP A 365 -26.43 -16.42 -1.78
CA ASP A 365 -26.26 -14.97 -1.87
C ASP A 365 -26.62 -14.30 -0.53
N ARG A 366 -25.77 -13.38 -0.07
CA ARG A 366 -25.95 -12.58 1.15
C ARG A 366 -26.01 -11.08 0.88
N ARG A 367 -26.18 -10.68 -0.38
CA ARG A 367 -26.23 -9.27 -0.78
C ARG A 367 -27.30 -8.52 -0.01
N ASN A 368 -26.90 -7.39 0.53
CA ASN A 368 -27.77 -6.49 1.29
C ASN A 368 -27.24 -5.07 1.22
N THR A 369 -28.14 -4.09 1.25
CA THR A 369 -27.79 -2.67 1.31
C THR A 369 -28.09 -2.13 2.69
N ILE A 370 -27.09 -1.51 3.30
CA ILE A 370 -27.16 -0.95 4.65
C ILE A 370 -27.00 0.57 4.52
N PRO A 371 -27.98 1.39 4.93
CA PRO A 371 -27.85 2.83 4.88
C PRO A 371 -26.76 3.31 5.86
N VAL A 372 -25.93 4.25 5.42
CA VAL A 372 -24.94 4.94 6.25
C VAL A 372 -25.64 6.16 6.86
N PRO A 373 -25.60 6.35 8.19
CA PRO A 373 -26.16 7.56 8.78
C PRO A 373 -25.47 8.80 8.20
N THR A 374 -26.26 9.77 7.74
CA THR A 374 -25.73 11.03 7.20
C THR A 374 -24.81 11.68 8.23
N ALA A 375 -23.51 11.72 7.94
CA ALA A 375 -22.56 12.39 8.80
C ALA A 375 -23.00 13.85 8.94
N GLN A 376 -23.30 14.29 10.16
CA GLN A 376 -23.30 15.71 10.47
C GLN A 376 -21.85 16.17 10.27
N GLN A 377 -21.52 16.64 9.08
CA GLN A 377 -20.29 17.39 8.85
C GLN A 377 -20.39 18.65 9.73
N LYS A 378 -19.90 18.58 10.96
CA LYS A 378 -19.64 19.79 11.72
C LYS A 378 -18.55 20.54 10.96
N PRO A 379 -18.80 21.76 10.48
CA PRO A 379 -17.75 22.55 9.87
C PRO A 379 -16.62 22.71 10.89
N ILE A 380 -15.39 22.45 10.45
CA ILE A 380 -14.18 22.77 11.21
C ILE A 380 -14.04 24.30 11.14
N SER A 381 -14.80 25.01 11.98
CA SER A 381 -14.43 26.35 12.42
C SER A 381 -13.87 26.19 13.83
N GLU A 382 -12.66 26.70 14.03
CA GLU A 382 -11.94 26.80 15.31
C GLU A 382 -11.12 25.56 15.73
N ALA A 383 -9.91 25.45 15.18
CA ALA A 383 -8.77 24.93 15.91
C ALA A 383 -7.45 25.55 15.41
N THR A 384 -7.03 26.59 16.14
CA THR A 384 -5.65 27.07 16.33
C THR A 384 -4.99 27.89 15.21
N GLU A 385 -5.15 29.21 15.32
CA GLU A 385 -4.09 30.16 14.96
C GLU A 385 -2.78 29.76 15.66
N ILE A 386 -1.78 29.35 14.90
CA ILE A 386 -0.38 29.39 15.34
C ILE A 386 0.33 30.45 14.50
N ALA A 387 0.35 31.65 15.08
CA ALA A 387 1.36 32.70 14.97
C ALA A 387 2.18 32.75 13.67
N ASP A 388 1.68 33.52 12.72
CA ASP A 388 2.52 34.23 11.76
C ASP A 388 3.39 35.23 12.53
N LYS A 389 4.70 35.00 12.58
CA LYS A 389 5.68 36.05 12.85
C LYS A 389 6.41 36.34 11.54
N PRO A 390 6.47 37.61 11.10
CA PRO A 390 7.16 37.97 9.86
C PRO A 390 8.67 37.78 10.04
N ILE A 391 9.28 37.00 9.15
CA ILE A 391 10.74 36.96 9.00
C ILE A 391 11.13 38.19 8.18
N GLU A 392 11.87 39.09 8.82
CA GLU A 392 12.49 40.24 8.19
C GLU A 392 13.44 39.81 7.06
N SER A 393 13.37 40.58 5.99
CA SER A 393 14.19 40.49 4.78
C SER A 393 15.70 40.51 5.06
N ALA A 394 16.41 39.50 4.55
CA ALA A 394 17.81 39.63 4.19
C ALA A 394 17.93 39.39 2.68
N SER A 395 18.33 40.44 1.99
CA SER A 395 18.64 40.48 0.56
C SER A 395 19.99 39.82 0.26
N ASP A 396 20.08 39.38 -1.00
CA ASP A 396 21.27 39.19 -1.84
C ASP A 396 21.95 37.82 -1.96
N ALA A 397 22.08 37.45 -3.24
CA ALA A 397 22.93 36.45 -3.90
C ALA A 397 22.58 34.98 -3.60
N ASP A 398 22.44 34.06 -4.55
CA ASP A 398 23.05 33.94 -5.86
C ASP A 398 22.14 33.05 -6.74
N SER A 399 22.01 33.40 -8.01
CA SER A 399 21.20 32.66 -8.98
C SER A 399 22.02 31.53 -9.59
N THR A 400 21.71 30.28 -9.25
CA THR A 400 22.19 29.11 -10.00
C THR A 400 21.02 28.27 -10.50
N PRO A 401 20.94 27.95 -11.80
CA PRO A 401 19.83 27.20 -12.38
C PRO A 401 19.91 25.71 -12.01
N VAL A 402 18.74 25.12 -11.74
CA VAL A 402 18.56 23.68 -11.61
C VAL A 402 18.78 23.02 -12.98
N PRO A 403 19.67 22.02 -13.14
CA PRO A 403 19.89 21.38 -14.43
C PRO A 403 18.73 20.45 -14.77
N THR A 404 18.06 20.72 -15.88
CA THR A 404 17.29 19.76 -16.65
C THR A 404 18.24 18.94 -17.52
N GLU A 405 18.41 17.65 -17.25
CA GLU A 405 18.93 16.70 -18.24
C GLU A 405 18.63 15.26 -17.83
N ASN A 406 17.96 14.53 -18.73
CA ASN A 406 18.28 13.13 -19.00
C ASN A 406 17.78 12.82 -20.40
N GLU A 407 18.72 13.01 -21.33
CA GLU A 407 18.63 12.60 -22.72
C GLU A 407 18.72 11.07 -22.83
N LYS A 408 18.06 10.53 -23.85
CA LYS A 408 17.99 9.11 -24.17
C LYS A 408 19.39 8.54 -24.44
N VAL A 409 19.74 7.41 -23.83
CA VAL A 409 20.80 6.53 -24.33
C VAL A 409 20.20 5.19 -24.69
N ALA A 410 20.04 4.98 -26.01
CA ALA A 410 19.82 3.67 -26.60
C ALA A 410 21.14 2.91 -26.60
N VAL A 411 21.17 1.71 -26.01
CA VAL A 411 22.31 0.80 -26.12
C VAL A 411 22.01 -0.20 -27.23
N ASN A 412 22.72 -0.01 -28.35
CA ASN A 412 22.79 -0.96 -29.45
C ASN A 412 23.78 -2.06 -29.05
N ILE A 413 23.32 -3.32 -29.05
CA ILE A 413 24.14 -4.49 -28.78
C ILE A 413 24.56 -5.04 -30.14
N ASP A 414 25.82 -4.83 -30.53
CA ASP A 414 26.57 -5.80 -31.32
C ASP A 414 28.06 -5.41 -31.42
N GLN A 415 28.90 -6.44 -31.34
CA GLN A 415 30.36 -6.51 -31.60
C GLN A 415 31.34 -6.10 -30.48
N VAL A 416 31.92 -7.12 -29.84
CA VAL A 416 33.34 -7.13 -29.43
C VAL A 416 33.95 -8.50 -29.82
N PRO A 417 35.20 -8.55 -30.33
CA PRO A 417 35.74 -9.68 -31.08
C PRO A 417 36.43 -10.74 -30.20
N ALA A 418 36.59 -11.92 -30.79
CA ALA A 418 37.40 -13.02 -30.28
C ALA A 418 38.91 -12.69 -30.37
N GLU A 419 39.65 -12.92 -29.28
CA GLU A 419 41.10 -12.85 -29.27
C GLU A 419 41.68 -14.24 -28.92
N GLU A 420 42.54 -14.73 -29.81
CA GLU A 420 43.20 -16.02 -29.78
C GLU A 420 44.32 -16.06 -28.73
N ALA A 421 44.47 -17.19 -28.04
CA ALA A 421 45.65 -17.50 -27.24
C ALA A 421 46.23 -18.87 -27.65
N GLN A 422 47.33 -18.82 -28.40
CA GLN A 422 48.38 -19.84 -28.49
C GLN A 422 49.68 -19.09 -28.12
N THR A 423 50.68 -19.57 -27.40
CA THR A 423 51.22 -20.92 -27.18
C THR A 423 52.32 -20.77 -26.11
N THR A 424 52.62 -21.80 -25.32
CA THR A 424 53.89 -22.55 -25.34
C THR A 424 54.14 -23.32 -24.04
N THR A 425 54.53 -24.57 -24.24
CA THR A 425 55.01 -25.57 -23.28
C THR A 425 56.53 -25.50 -23.10
N ALA A 426 56.98 -25.78 -21.88
CA ALA A 426 58.23 -26.44 -21.44
C ALA A 426 59.59 -26.14 -22.13
N ALA A 427 60.57 -25.70 -21.33
CA ALA A 427 61.86 -26.37 -21.13
C ALA A 427 62.68 -25.73 -19.97
N ALA A 428 63.29 -26.61 -19.16
CA ALA A 428 64.28 -26.40 -18.09
C ALA A 428 63.79 -25.86 -16.73
#